data_AF-A0A9P6DCY8-F1
#
_entry.id   AF-A0A9P6DCY8-F1
#
_cell.length_a   1.000
_cell.length_b   1.000
_cell.length_c   1.000
_cell.angle_alpha   90.00
_cell.angle_beta   90.00
_cell.angle_gamma   90.00
#
_symmetry.space_group_name_H-M   'P 1'
#
loop_
_entity.id
_entity.type
_entity.pdbx_description
1 polymer ?
#
loop_
_entity_poly.entity_id
_entity_poly.type
_entity_poly.pdbx_seq_one_letter_code
_entity_poly.pdbx_strand_id
1 'polypeptide(L)'
;MADGNFKADHIRQSTGDKDVWLSPGSSMLPHRKEYIKCLQAAENIKTNTLLYAKTCDINGIVVIACPGHGCFALGGVANLYRGEQQKNVDWVLLQSLKYSNMDPEQGLLFFYDIACQYSVHFQRRIGHWLPIALDTDFAIGEILESLWANLNAVTLVMRMATLAH
;
A
#
# COMPACT_ATOMS: atom_id res chain seq x y z
N MET A 1 -7.65 0.07 0.32
CA MET A 1 -7.42 -1.36 0.60
C MET A 1 -5.98 -1.67 0.27
N ALA A 2 -5.27 -2.38 1.13
CA ALA A 2 -3.93 -2.86 0.81
C ALA A 2 -3.86 -4.39 0.87
N ASP A 3 -3.08 -4.96 -0.04
CA ASP A 3 -2.80 -6.39 -0.10
C ASP A 3 -1.33 -6.59 -0.48
N GLY A 4 -0.61 -7.33 0.35
CA GLY A 4 0.80 -7.69 0.21
C GLY A 4 1.04 -9.10 -0.33
N ASN A 5 -0.01 -9.86 -0.62
CA ASN A 5 0.08 -11.28 -0.97
C ASN A 5 0.19 -11.53 -2.48
N PHE A 6 0.47 -10.51 -3.29
CA PHE A 6 0.72 -10.71 -4.72
C PHE A 6 2.08 -11.36 -4.92
N LYS A 7 2.08 -12.61 -5.39
CA LYS A 7 3.30 -13.36 -5.67
C LYS A 7 4.03 -12.80 -6.88
N ALA A 8 5.31 -12.47 -6.70
CA ALA A 8 6.18 -12.00 -7.77
C ALA A 8 7.62 -12.45 -7.48
N ASP A 9 8.02 -13.57 -8.06
CA ASP A 9 9.35 -14.14 -7.86
C ASP A 9 10.31 -13.59 -8.91
N HIS A 10 11.19 -12.68 -8.50
CA HIS A 10 12.33 -12.27 -9.30
C HIS A 10 13.56 -13.03 -8.82
N ILE A 11 14.18 -13.79 -9.72
CA ILE A 11 15.42 -14.53 -9.45
C ILE A 11 16.58 -13.59 -9.71
N ARG A 12 17.48 -13.49 -8.73
CA ARG A 12 18.68 -12.67 -8.87
C ARG A 12 19.55 -13.20 -10.01
N GLN A 13 19.80 -12.38 -11.02
CA GLN A 13 20.66 -12.76 -12.14
C GLN A 13 22.12 -12.87 -11.68
N SER A 14 22.82 -13.90 -12.17
CA SER A 14 24.22 -14.19 -11.81
C SER A 14 25.24 -13.29 -12.53
N THR A 15 24.83 -12.65 -13.63
CA THR A 15 25.68 -11.81 -14.47
C THR A 15 25.37 -10.34 -14.16
N GLY A 16 26.34 -9.66 -13.54
CA GLY A 16 26.14 -8.35 -12.89
C GLY A 16 25.40 -7.29 -13.70
N ASP A 17 24.53 -6.54 -13.00
CA ASP A 17 23.91 -5.25 -13.34
C ASP A 17 23.38 -5.05 -14.78
N LYS A 18 23.04 -6.14 -15.49
CA LYS A 18 22.37 -6.07 -16.80
C LYS A 18 20.85 -5.92 -16.72
N ASP A 19 20.29 -5.80 -15.52
CA ASP A 19 18.86 -5.58 -15.33
C ASP A 19 18.46 -4.21 -15.90
N VAL A 20 17.76 -4.24 -17.04
CA VAL A 20 17.19 -3.05 -17.67
C VAL A 20 15.80 -2.83 -17.08
N TRP A 21 15.67 -1.76 -16.31
CA TRP A 21 14.39 -1.36 -15.72
C TRP A 21 13.52 -0.70 -16.78
N LEU A 22 12.27 -1.13 -16.88
CA LEU A 22 11.29 -0.53 -17.81
C LEU A 22 11.03 0.95 -17.50
N SER A 23 11.09 1.34 -16.24
CA SER A 23 11.01 2.73 -15.81
C SER A 23 11.80 2.94 -14.50
N PRO A 24 12.27 4.17 -14.21
CA PRO A 24 12.89 4.49 -12.94
C PRO A 24 11.90 4.51 -11.75
N GLY A 25 10.61 4.30 -12.02
CA GLY A 25 9.48 4.58 -11.14
C GLY A 25 8.60 5.64 -11.78
N SER A 26 7.38 5.28 -12.14
CA SER A 26 6.40 6.18 -12.77
C SER A 26 5.00 5.61 -12.61
N SER A 27 4.01 6.51 -12.51
CA SER A 27 2.60 6.20 -12.30
C SER A 27 2.35 5.45 -10.97
N MET A 28 2.30 4.12 -11.00
CA MET A 28 1.97 3.30 -9.83
C MET A 28 3.19 2.87 -9.03
N LEU A 29 4.36 2.76 -9.68
CA LEU A 29 5.59 2.27 -9.05
C LEU A 29 6.44 3.43 -8.52
N PRO A 30 7.02 3.31 -7.31
CA PRO A 30 7.86 4.33 -6.71
C PRO A 30 9.21 4.40 -7.41
N HIS A 31 9.86 5.54 -7.24
CA HIS A 31 11.25 5.67 -7.64
C HIS A 31 12.14 4.77 -6.79
N ARG A 32 12.83 3.81 -7.43
CA ARG A 32 13.54 2.72 -6.73
C ARG A 32 14.52 3.21 -5.68
N LYS A 33 15.32 4.24 -6.00
CA LYS A 33 16.35 4.77 -5.09
C LYS A 33 15.73 5.35 -3.81
N GLU A 34 14.58 6.01 -3.93
CA GLU A 34 13.89 6.63 -2.81
C GLU A 34 13.24 5.56 -1.93
N TYR A 35 12.62 4.57 -2.57
CA TYR A 35 12.01 3.45 -1.88
C TYR A 35 13.05 2.66 -1.07
N ILE A 36 14.17 2.27 -1.68
CA ILE A 36 15.24 1.54 -0.98
C ILE A 36 15.80 2.38 0.19
N LYS A 37 15.98 3.69 0.01
CA LYS A 37 16.44 4.58 1.08
C LYS A 37 15.46 4.61 2.24
N CYS A 38 14.15 4.69 1.97
CA CYS A 38 13.12 4.61 3.00
C CYS A 38 13.16 3.26 3.73
N LEU A 39 13.26 2.15 2.98
CA LEU A 39 13.33 0.81 3.56
C LEU A 39 14.55 0.59 4.47
N GLN A 40 15.65 1.29 4.23
CA GLN A 40 16.84 1.25 5.08
C GLN A 40 16.70 2.09 6.35
N ALA A 41 15.96 3.21 6.27
CA ALA A 41 15.73 4.11 7.40
C ALA A 41 14.61 3.64 8.34
N ALA A 42 13.61 2.92 7.82
CA ALA A 42 12.45 2.49 8.58
C ALA A 42 12.78 1.35 9.57
N GLU A 43 12.31 1.49 10.82
CA GLU A 43 12.40 0.45 11.84
C GLU A 43 11.50 -0.74 11.50
N ASN A 44 12.02 -1.95 11.62
CA ASN A 44 11.23 -3.18 11.49
C ASN A 44 10.78 -3.66 12.87
N ILE A 45 9.48 -3.49 13.17
CA ILE A 45 8.85 -4.21 14.27
C ILE A 45 8.61 -5.63 13.78
N LYS A 46 9.38 -6.58 14.32
CA LYS A 46 9.50 -7.99 13.89
C LYS A 46 8.19 -8.57 13.33
N THR A 47 8.11 -8.75 12.02
CA THR A 47 7.14 -9.66 11.41
C THR A 47 7.75 -11.06 11.27
N ASN A 48 6.95 -12.10 11.51
CA ASN A 48 7.31 -13.49 11.22
C ASN A 48 7.57 -13.61 9.72
N THR A 49 8.84 -13.56 9.32
CA THR A 49 9.27 -13.83 7.95
C THR A 49 8.85 -15.23 7.55
N LEU A 50 7.82 -15.34 6.72
CA LEU A 50 7.56 -16.55 5.94
C LEU A 50 8.85 -16.91 5.19
N LEU A 51 9.20 -18.20 5.26
CA LEU A 51 10.47 -18.76 4.82
C LEU A 51 10.90 -18.23 3.45
N TYR A 52 12.02 -17.53 3.46
CA TYR A 52 12.63 -16.92 2.31
C TYR A 52 13.19 -17.99 1.36
N ALA A 53 12.74 -18.01 0.11
CA ALA A 53 13.48 -18.70 -0.95
C ALA A 53 14.78 -17.91 -1.20
N LYS A 54 15.93 -18.44 -0.76
CA LYS A 54 17.25 -17.77 -0.83
C LYS A 54 17.68 -17.31 -2.24
N THR A 55 16.97 -17.73 -3.27
CA THR A 55 17.29 -17.50 -4.69
C THR A 55 16.63 -16.26 -5.28
N CYS A 56 15.56 -15.75 -4.67
CA CYS A 56 14.81 -14.61 -5.18
C CYS A 56 15.14 -13.33 -4.39
N ASP A 57 15.39 -12.23 -5.10
CA ASP A 57 15.61 -10.90 -4.49
C ASP A 57 14.33 -10.06 -4.39
N ILE A 58 13.29 -10.41 -5.16
CA ILE A 58 11.91 -9.95 -4.97
C ILE A 58 11.03 -11.21 -4.89
N ASN A 59 10.14 -11.27 -3.90
CA ASN A 59 9.25 -12.41 -3.67
C ASN A 59 7.76 -12.05 -3.70
N GLY A 60 7.44 -10.77 -3.85
CA GLY A 60 6.08 -10.31 -3.94
C GLY A 60 5.95 -8.84 -4.27
N ILE A 61 4.71 -8.40 -4.36
CA ILE A 61 4.31 -7.02 -4.58
C ILE A 61 3.25 -6.67 -3.54
N VAL A 62 3.35 -5.46 -2.99
CA VAL A 62 2.27 -4.84 -2.21
C VAL A 62 1.59 -3.79 -3.05
N VAL A 63 0.26 -3.75 -2.97
CA VAL A 63 -0.57 -2.80 -3.71
C VAL A 63 -1.57 -2.12 -2.78
N ILE A 64 -1.80 -0.84 -3.02
CA ILE A 64 -2.93 -0.08 -2.49
C ILE A 64 -3.91 0.19 -3.62
N ALA A 65 -5.15 -0.22 -3.39
CA ALA A 65 -6.26 -0.03 -4.28
C ALA A 65 -7.36 0.80 -3.62
N CYS A 66 -8.04 1.62 -4.43
CA CYS A 66 -9.29 2.25 -4.04
C CYS A 66 -10.38 1.17 -3.99
N PRO A 67 -11.03 0.94 -2.83
CA PRO A 67 -12.07 -0.05 -2.73
C PRO A 67 -13.25 0.30 -3.65
N GLY A 68 -13.73 1.56 -3.69
CA GLY A 68 -14.90 1.91 -4.50
C GLY A 68 -14.71 1.77 -6.03
N HIS A 69 -13.49 1.92 -6.53
CA HIS A 69 -13.21 1.91 -7.97
C HIS A 69 -12.44 0.66 -8.44
N GLY A 70 -11.91 -0.15 -7.52
CA GLY A 70 -11.05 -1.29 -7.85
C GLY A 70 -9.74 -0.92 -8.55
N CYS A 71 -9.38 0.36 -8.60
CA CYS A 71 -8.16 0.84 -9.26
C CYS A 71 -6.99 0.93 -8.30
N PHE A 72 -5.78 0.65 -8.78
CA PHE A 72 -4.56 0.85 -8.00
C PHE A 72 -4.25 2.35 -7.85
N ALA A 73 -3.83 2.74 -6.66
CA ALA A 73 -3.46 4.12 -6.37
C ALA A 73 -2.14 4.49 -7.06
N LEU A 74 -1.98 5.78 -7.37
CA LEU A 74 -0.71 6.33 -7.85
C LEU A 74 0.35 6.25 -6.74
N GLY A 75 1.57 5.81 -7.08
CA GLY A 75 2.58 5.44 -6.07
C GLY A 75 2.16 4.28 -5.15
N GLY A 76 1.05 3.61 -5.48
CA GLY A 76 0.38 2.59 -4.70
C GLY A 76 0.88 1.18 -4.93
N VAL A 77 2.03 0.96 -5.57
CA VAL A 77 2.57 -0.39 -5.83
C VAL A 77 4.03 -0.44 -5.44
N ALA A 78 4.48 -1.44 -4.68
CA ALA A 78 5.92 -1.62 -4.44
C ALA A 78 6.36 -3.08 -4.38
N ASN A 79 7.62 -3.31 -4.78
CA ASN A 79 8.26 -4.62 -4.71
C ASN A 79 8.59 -4.99 -3.26
N LEU A 80 8.35 -6.26 -2.92
CA LEU A 80 8.71 -6.87 -1.65
C LEU A 80 10.07 -7.54 -1.82
N TYR A 81 11.13 -6.82 -1.43
CA TYR A 81 12.48 -7.35 -1.51
C TYR A 81 12.71 -8.46 -0.49
N ARG A 82 12.06 -8.40 0.68
CA ARG A 82 12.27 -9.31 1.81
C ARG A 82 10.99 -9.95 2.35
N GLY A 83 10.00 -10.15 1.47
CA GLY A 83 8.65 -10.52 1.89
C GLY A 83 7.85 -9.31 2.34
N GLU A 84 6.61 -9.59 2.75
CA GLU A 84 5.72 -8.58 3.31
C GLU A 84 6.31 -8.04 4.63
N GLN A 85 6.60 -6.75 4.64
CA GLN A 85 7.07 -6.01 5.81
C GLN A 85 6.21 -4.76 5.93
N GLN A 86 5.87 -4.38 7.16
CA GLN A 86 4.98 -3.24 7.43
C GLN A 86 5.52 -1.94 6.80
N LYS A 87 6.85 -1.75 6.78
CA LYS A 87 7.49 -0.60 6.13
C LYS A 87 7.26 -0.50 4.62
N ASN A 88 7.02 -1.63 3.94
CA ASN A 88 6.69 -1.62 2.52
C ASN A 88 5.28 -1.04 2.34
N VAL A 89 4.34 -1.47 3.17
CA VAL A 89 2.96 -0.95 3.20
C VAL A 89 2.94 0.53 3.58
N ASP A 90 3.71 0.92 4.61
CA ASP A 90 3.84 2.30 5.08
C ASP A 90 4.29 3.24 3.96
N TRP A 91 5.35 2.87 3.22
CA TRP A 91 5.82 3.65 2.08
C TRP A 91 4.74 3.82 1.02
N VAL A 92 4.11 2.71 0.61
CA VAL A 92 3.12 2.72 -0.46
C VAL A 92 1.89 3.54 -0.07
N LEU A 93 1.49 3.51 1.21
CA LEU A 93 0.39 4.32 1.71
C LEU A 93 0.72 5.80 1.71
N LEU A 94 1.88 6.18 2.24
CA LEU A 94 2.28 7.59 2.26
C LEU A 94 2.42 8.16 0.85
N GLN A 95 2.95 7.38 -0.10
CA GLN A 95 3.01 7.79 -1.49
C GLN A 95 1.61 7.90 -2.12
N SER A 96 0.73 6.95 -1.84
CA SER A 96 -0.65 6.99 -2.35
C SER A 96 -1.39 8.23 -1.85
N LEU A 97 -1.26 8.57 -0.57
CA LEU A 97 -1.86 9.77 0.01
C LEU A 97 -1.27 11.05 -0.58
N LYS A 98 0.05 11.06 -0.82
CA LYS A 98 0.73 12.20 -1.43
C LYS A 98 0.24 12.46 -2.86
N TYR A 99 0.03 11.41 -3.66
CA TYR A 99 -0.40 11.56 -5.05
C TYR A 99 -1.91 11.64 -5.24
N SER A 100 -2.71 11.16 -4.30
CA SER A 100 -4.18 11.25 -4.38
C SER A 100 -4.68 12.68 -4.20
N ASN A 101 -3.87 13.58 -3.61
CA ASN A 101 -4.26 14.95 -3.26
C ASN A 101 -5.60 14.99 -2.52
N MET A 102 -5.82 14.00 -1.65
CA MET A 102 -7.01 13.86 -0.84
C MET A 102 -7.08 14.97 0.20
N ASP A 103 -8.27 15.53 0.39
CA ASP A 103 -8.52 16.46 1.48
C ASP A 103 -8.45 15.71 2.83
N PRO A 104 -7.55 16.09 3.76
CA PRO A 104 -7.45 15.45 5.07
C PRO A 104 -8.77 15.35 5.83
N GLU A 105 -9.67 16.32 5.66
CA GLU A 105 -10.96 16.34 6.36
C GLU A 105 -11.90 15.19 5.92
N GLN A 106 -11.64 14.56 4.78
CA GLN A 106 -12.42 13.42 4.29
C GLN A 106 -12.18 12.13 5.10
N GLY A 107 -11.05 12.03 5.81
CA GLY A 107 -10.67 10.86 6.61
C GLY A 107 -10.28 9.62 5.79
N LEU A 108 -9.27 8.89 6.25
CA LEU A 108 -8.76 7.67 5.61
C LEU A 108 -9.39 6.42 6.21
N LEU A 109 -10.24 5.74 5.42
CA LEU A 109 -10.68 4.38 5.72
C LEU A 109 -9.75 3.35 5.07
N PHE A 110 -8.94 2.67 5.89
CA PHE A 110 -7.95 1.70 5.44
C PHE A 110 -8.40 0.25 5.66
N PHE A 111 -8.51 -0.49 4.56
CA PHE A 111 -8.87 -1.90 4.58
C PHE A 111 -7.62 -2.77 4.56
N TYR A 112 -7.52 -3.70 5.52
CA TYR A 112 -6.43 -4.67 5.63
C TYR A 112 -6.91 -6.01 6.20
N ASP A 113 -6.05 -7.03 6.16
CA ASP A 113 -6.26 -8.30 6.86
C ASP A 113 -6.45 -8.08 8.37
N ILE A 114 -7.52 -8.67 8.91
CA ILE A 114 -7.92 -8.63 10.33
C ILE A 114 -6.85 -9.19 11.26
N ALA A 115 -6.09 -10.19 10.82
CA ALA A 115 -5.05 -10.81 11.63
C ALA A 115 -3.75 -9.99 11.68
N CYS A 116 -3.68 -8.88 10.93
CA CYS A 116 -2.44 -8.15 10.78
C CYS A 116 -2.17 -7.21 11.96
N GLN A 117 -0.94 -7.27 12.50
CA GLN A 117 -0.41 -6.32 13.48
C GLN A 117 -0.21 -4.89 12.92
N TYR A 118 -0.48 -4.68 11.63
CA TYR A 118 -0.25 -3.41 10.96
C TYR A 118 -1.06 -2.28 11.58
N SER A 119 -2.37 -2.48 11.76
CA SER A 119 -3.32 -1.49 12.30
C SER A 119 -2.97 -1.08 13.74
N VAL A 120 -2.60 -2.06 14.57
CA VAL A 120 -2.23 -1.86 15.98
C VAL A 120 -1.04 -0.90 16.14
N HIS A 121 -0.06 -0.99 15.24
CA HIS A 121 1.16 -0.17 15.31
C HIS A 121 1.19 0.98 14.30
N PHE A 122 0.10 1.18 13.56
CA PHE A 122 0.01 2.16 12.48
C PHE A 122 0.36 3.58 12.92
N GLN A 123 -0.37 4.10 13.91
CA GLN A 123 -0.18 5.45 14.42
C GLN A 123 1.23 5.66 14.98
N ARG A 124 1.78 4.64 15.66
CA ARG A 124 3.16 4.67 16.17
C ARG A 124 4.21 4.75 15.06
N ARG A 125 4.01 4.02 13.95
CA ARG A 125 4.98 3.96 12.84
C ARG A 125 4.93 5.21 11.96
N ILE A 126 3.73 5.60 11.51
CA ILE A 126 3.60 6.64 10.49
C ILE A 126 2.69 7.81 10.84
N GLY A 127 2.07 7.83 12.02
CA GLY A 127 1.13 8.90 12.40
C GLY A 127 1.74 10.31 12.30
N HIS A 128 3.03 10.46 12.62
CA HIS A 128 3.74 11.73 12.52
C HIS A 128 4.02 12.21 11.07
N TRP A 129 3.85 11.35 10.08
CA TRP A 129 3.93 11.71 8.66
C TRP A 129 2.56 12.05 8.05
N LEU A 130 1.47 11.77 8.78
CA LEU A 130 0.12 12.04 8.31
C LEU A 130 -0.27 13.49 8.61
N PRO A 131 -1.15 14.09 7.78
CA PRO A 131 -1.73 15.39 8.09
C PRO A 131 -2.46 15.36 9.44
N ILE A 132 -2.33 16.42 10.24
CA ILE A 132 -2.93 16.50 11.58
C ILE A 132 -4.46 16.37 11.54
N ALA A 133 -5.10 16.88 10.48
CA ALA A 133 -6.55 16.82 10.29
C ALA A 133 -7.03 15.47 9.71
N LEU A 134 -6.12 14.56 9.33
CA LEU A 134 -6.50 13.29 8.74
C LEU A 134 -6.95 12.31 9.84
N ASP A 135 -8.26 12.10 9.92
CA ASP A 135 -8.81 11.01 10.73
C ASP A 135 -8.53 9.66 10.05
N THR A 136 -8.25 8.60 10.82
CA THR A 136 -7.87 7.29 10.26
C THR A 136 -8.63 6.15 10.92
N ASP A 137 -9.37 5.41 10.10
CA ASP A 137 -10.12 4.24 10.52
C ASP A 137 -9.64 2.98 9.82
N PHE A 138 -9.79 1.84 10.49
CA PHE A 138 -9.43 0.52 9.97
C PHE A 138 -10.66 -0.35 9.82
N ALA A 139 -10.84 -0.92 8.62
CA ALA A 139 -11.87 -1.90 8.34
C ALA A 139 -11.25 -3.25 7.98
N ILE A 140 -11.88 -4.31 8.45
CA ILE A 140 -11.43 -5.70 8.30
C ILE A 140 -12.02 -6.34 7.04
N GLY A 141 -11.27 -7.22 6.38
CA GLY A 141 -11.65 -7.82 5.09
C GLY A 141 -12.98 -8.61 5.06
N GLU A 142 -13.46 -9.19 6.16
CA GLU A 142 -14.80 -9.84 6.16
C GLU A 142 -15.95 -8.84 6.03
N ILE A 143 -15.74 -7.61 6.49
CA ILE A 143 -16.70 -6.53 6.34
C ILE A 143 -16.76 -6.08 4.87
N LEU A 144 -15.72 -6.32 4.07
CA LEU A 144 -15.65 -5.82 2.69
C LEU A 144 -16.82 -6.32 1.83
N GLU A 145 -17.21 -7.60 1.88
CA GLU A 145 -18.33 -8.13 1.09
C GLU A 145 -19.69 -7.55 1.51
N SER A 146 -19.89 -7.39 2.82
CA SER A 146 -21.15 -6.88 3.39
C SER A 146 -21.27 -5.36 3.28
N LEU A 147 -20.17 -4.62 3.41
CA LEU A 147 -20.12 -3.17 3.21
C LEU A 147 -20.03 -2.80 1.72
N TRP A 148 -19.42 -3.60 0.85
CA TRP A 148 -19.49 -3.37 -0.61
C TRP A 148 -20.90 -3.50 -1.15
N ALA A 149 -21.66 -4.51 -0.70
CA ALA A 149 -23.05 -4.66 -1.09
C ALA A 149 -23.88 -3.40 -0.76
N ASN A 150 -23.60 -2.77 0.38
CA ASN A 150 -24.29 -1.55 0.84
C ASN A 150 -23.71 -0.26 0.23
N LEU A 151 -22.38 -0.14 0.12
CA LEU A 151 -21.71 1.02 -0.45
C LEU A 151 -21.95 1.15 -1.94
N ASN A 152 -22.11 0.05 -2.70
CA ASN A 152 -22.52 0.10 -4.11
C ASN A 152 -23.84 0.86 -4.29
N ALA A 153 -24.78 0.70 -3.36
CA ALA A 153 -26.04 1.46 -3.36
C ALA A 153 -25.82 2.95 -3.02
N VAL A 154 -24.84 3.27 -2.17
CA VAL A 154 -24.48 4.65 -1.79
C VAL A 154 -23.61 5.36 -2.83
N THR A 155 -22.74 4.66 -3.57
CA THR A 155 -21.92 5.23 -4.66
C THR A 155 -22.75 5.79 -5.79
N LEU A 156 -23.98 5.29 -5.99
CA LEU A 156 -24.94 5.88 -6.92
C LEU A 156 -25.36 7.30 -6.48
N VAL A 157 -25.42 7.55 -5.17
CA VAL A 157 -25.75 8.86 -4.58
C VAL A 157 -24.52 9.78 -4.55
N MET A 158 -23.32 9.25 -4.28
CA MET A 158 -22.09 10.05 -4.31
C MET A 158 -21.66 10.49 -5.72
N ARG A 159 -22.00 9.74 -6.79
CA ARG A 159 -21.80 10.21 -8.18
C ARG A 159 -22.59 11.48 -8.50
N MET A 160 -23.66 11.77 -7.77
CA MET A 160 -24.43 13.01 -7.93
C MET A 160 -23.83 14.19 -7.13
N ALA A 161 -22.97 13.93 -6.14
CA ALA A 161 -22.33 14.98 -5.36
C ALA A 161 -21.11 15.62 -6.07
N THR A 162 -20.50 14.93 -7.05
CA THR A 162 -19.44 15.49 -7.91
C THR A 162 -19.96 16.28 -9.13
N LEU A 163 -21.26 16.55 -9.19
CA LEU A 163 -21.89 17.38 -10.22
C LEU A 163 -22.78 18.45 -9.57
N ALA A 164 -22.14 19.41 -8.89
CA ALA A 164 -22.76 20.69 -8.60
C ALA A 164 -21.67 21.78 -8.54
N HIS A 165 -21.61 22.55 -9.63
CA HIS A 165 -20.96 23.86 -9.86
C HIS A 165 -19.44 24.00 -9.76
#